data_AF-A4VQL7-F1
#
_entry.id   AF-A4VQL7-F1
#
_cell.length_a   1.000
_cell.length_b   1.000
_cell.length_c   1.000
_cell.angle_alpha   90.00
_cell.angle_beta   90.00
_cell.angle_gamma   90.00
#
_symmetry.space_group_name_H-M   'P 1'
#
loop_
_entity.id
_entity.type
_entity.pdbx_description
1 polymer ?
#
loop_
_entity_poly.entity_id
_entity_poly.type
_entity_poly.pdbx_seq_one_letter_code
_entity_poly.pdbx_strand_id
1 'polypeptide(L)'
;MAERPLVSATRLCLNTASLSRRTGAPIITGRLRARQPAVTGTQAAMQVKHLLLIAIFALTAACSSNETVDENLGEVELYQQAQADLDNKSYTSAISKLKALESRYPFGRFAEQAQLELIYAYYRNAEPEAARSAAERFIRLHPQHPNVDYAYYLKGLASFDQDRGLLARFLPLDMTKRDPGAARDSFNEFAQLTSRYPNSRYSPDAKARMIYLRNLLAANEIHVAHYYLKRQAYVAAANRGRYVVENFQGTPAVADGLAVMTEAYQRLGLDDLADASLKTLQLNYPDHATLEDGKFTPIEREEDTRSWLSKATLGLIEGEAPRPDTSRANRDVLRQYENAARDLPEELRPVLKEVEQQEPKRSWWSRLTFGLFD
;
A
#
# COMPACT_ATOMS: atom_id res chain seq x y z
N MET A 1 56.32 18.42 10.00
CA MET A 1 57.22 18.81 8.89
C MET A 1 56.51 18.40 7.62
N ALA A 2 55.90 19.35 6.89
CA ALA A 2 56.55 20.24 5.92
C ALA A 2 56.54 19.57 4.51
N GLU A 3 56.19 20.22 3.39
CA GLU A 3 55.80 21.62 3.20
C GLU A 3 54.99 21.82 1.90
N ARG A 4 54.24 22.93 1.82
CA ARG A 4 53.73 23.59 0.59
C ARG A 4 54.91 24.32 -0.10
N PRO A 5 54.89 24.81 -1.39
CA PRO A 5 53.89 25.81 -1.84
C PRO A 5 53.62 26.10 -3.36
N LEU A 6 52.50 26.82 -3.59
CA LEU A 6 52.22 27.89 -4.61
C LEU A 6 52.62 27.58 -6.10
N VAL A 7 52.62 28.47 -7.13
CA VAL A 7 52.20 29.88 -7.40
C VAL A 7 51.39 29.83 -8.73
N SER A 8 50.25 30.51 -8.94
CA SER A 8 50.20 31.87 -9.54
C SER A 8 48.76 32.38 -9.79
N ALA A 9 48.60 33.70 -9.80
CA ALA A 9 47.35 34.42 -10.10
C ALA A 9 47.58 35.48 -11.18
N THR A 10 46.54 35.88 -11.91
CA THR A 10 46.59 37.05 -12.81
C THR A 10 45.34 37.91 -12.65
N ARG A 11 45.51 39.23 -12.59
CA ARG A 11 44.48 40.26 -12.40
C ARG A 11 44.22 41.06 -13.70
N LEU A 12 43.37 42.09 -13.56
CA LEU A 12 43.07 43.21 -14.48
C LEU A 12 41.99 42.92 -15.53
N CYS A 13 41.13 43.88 -15.92
CA CYS A 13 41.07 45.31 -15.55
C CYS A 13 39.64 45.86 -15.51
N LEU A 14 39.42 46.94 -14.74
CA LEU A 14 38.25 47.81 -14.92
C LEU A 14 38.44 48.70 -16.15
N ASN A 15 37.35 49.22 -16.71
CA ASN A 15 37.40 50.49 -17.42
C ASN A 15 36.14 51.33 -17.18
N THR A 16 36.34 52.61 -16.86
CA THR A 16 35.30 53.61 -16.58
C THR A 16 35.54 54.81 -17.48
N ALA A 17 34.52 55.28 -18.20
CA ALA A 17 34.59 56.52 -18.99
C ALA A 17 33.35 57.39 -18.74
N SER A 18 33.54 58.71 -18.85
CA SER A 18 32.72 59.71 -18.16
C SER A 18 32.28 60.88 -19.04
N LEU A 19 31.12 61.46 -18.72
CA LEU A 19 30.66 62.83 -19.03
C LEU A 19 30.69 63.35 -20.49
N SER A 20 29.55 63.91 -20.95
CA SER A 20 29.42 65.37 -21.13
C SER A 20 27.96 65.80 -21.39
N ARG A 21 27.64 67.08 -21.16
CA ARG A 21 26.32 67.72 -21.36
C ARG A 21 26.30 68.59 -22.62
N ARG A 22 25.13 68.74 -23.27
CA ARG A 22 24.52 70.02 -23.71
C ARG A 22 23.23 69.78 -24.52
N THR A 23 22.05 70.13 -23.98
CA THR A 23 21.23 71.33 -24.29
C THR A 23 20.66 71.40 -25.72
N GLY A 24 19.33 71.36 -25.83
CA GLY A 24 18.59 71.69 -27.06
C GLY A 24 17.11 71.25 -27.00
N ALA A 25 16.21 72.18 -26.66
CA ALA A 25 14.77 72.04 -26.93
C ALA A 25 14.43 72.94 -28.12
N PRO A 26 13.48 72.55 -28.99
CA PRO A 26 12.18 73.25 -28.93
C PRO A 26 10.92 72.44 -29.37
N ILE A 27 9.81 72.64 -28.64
CA ILE A 27 8.49 73.12 -29.12
C ILE A 27 7.73 72.36 -30.25
N ILE A 28 6.68 71.64 -29.81
CA ILE A 28 5.28 71.59 -30.33
C ILE A 28 4.87 70.70 -31.55
N THR A 29 3.64 70.16 -31.42
CA THR A 29 2.70 69.52 -32.40
C THR A 29 3.00 68.14 -32.99
N GLY A 30 2.03 67.21 -32.85
CA GLY A 30 1.80 66.15 -33.85
C GLY A 30 1.22 64.81 -33.38
N ARG A 31 -0.12 64.70 -33.30
CA ARG A 31 -0.95 63.46 -33.39
C ARG A 31 -0.42 62.13 -32.82
N LEU A 32 -1.10 61.66 -31.78
CA LEU A 32 -1.21 60.23 -31.43
C LEU A 32 -1.68 59.39 -32.63
N ARG A 33 -0.95 58.33 -32.97
CA ARG A 33 -1.45 57.22 -33.79
C ARG A 33 -0.86 55.91 -33.27
N ALA A 34 -1.70 55.10 -32.60
CA ALA A 34 -1.28 53.81 -32.08
C ALA A 34 -0.86 52.88 -33.21
N ARG A 35 0.31 52.23 -33.07
CA ARG A 35 0.71 51.04 -33.82
C ARG A 35 0.70 49.86 -32.86
N GLN A 36 -0.11 48.85 -33.15
CA GLN A 36 -0.06 47.57 -32.48
C GLN A 36 1.21 46.82 -32.92
N PRO A 37 1.96 46.16 -32.02
CA PRO A 37 3.01 45.23 -32.41
C PRO A 37 2.39 43.91 -32.91
N ALA A 38 2.89 43.39 -34.04
CA ALA A 38 2.45 42.12 -34.58
C ALA A 38 2.98 40.94 -33.73
N VAL A 39 2.10 39.99 -33.40
CA VAL A 39 2.48 38.78 -32.65
C VAL A 39 2.88 37.66 -33.62
N THR A 40 4.15 37.61 -34.00
CA THR A 40 4.75 36.48 -34.74
C THR A 40 5.57 35.61 -33.79
N GLY A 41 4.96 34.59 -33.17
CA GLY A 41 5.66 33.82 -32.14
C GLY A 41 5.07 32.46 -31.68
N THR A 42 4.04 31.92 -32.34
CA THR A 42 3.33 30.71 -31.84
C THR A 42 3.52 29.43 -32.66
N GLN A 43 3.99 29.50 -33.92
CA GLN A 43 4.11 28.31 -34.78
C GLN A 43 5.27 27.36 -34.41
N ALA A 44 6.40 27.90 -33.92
CA ALA A 44 7.56 27.07 -33.54
C ALA A 44 7.27 26.14 -32.34
N ALA A 45 6.43 26.56 -31.39
CA ALA A 45 6.16 25.80 -30.17
C ALA A 45 5.33 24.52 -30.42
N MET A 46 4.45 24.50 -31.43
CA MET A 46 3.72 23.27 -31.78
C MET A 46 4.60 22.25 -32.49
N GLN A 47 5.50 22.67 -33.37
CA GLN A 47 6.38 21.75 -34.11
C GLN A 47 7.32 20.96 -33.19
N VAL A 48 7.87 21.59 -32.15
CA VAL A 48 8.72 20.90 -31.16
C VAL A 48 7.94 19.85 -30.36
N LYS A 49 6.68 20.12 -29.99
CA LYS A 49 5.82 19.12 -29.32
C LYS A 49 5.56 17.91 -30.21
N HIS A 50 5.28 18.10 -31.50
CA HIS A 50 5.05 16.98 -32.41
C HIS A 50 6.33 16.18 -32.71
N LEU A 51 7.48 16.83 -32.87
CA LEU A 51 8.78 16.15 -33.02
C LEU A 51 9.12 15.31 -31.80
N LEU A 52 8.87 15.80 -30.58
CA LEU A 52 9.11 15.04 -29.36
C LEU A 52 8.17 13.83 -29.23
N LEU A 53 6.91 13.96 -29.67
CA LEU A 53 5.95 12.85 -29.72
C LEU A 53 6.38 11.77 -30.74
N ILE A 54 6.84 12.18 -31.94
CA ILE A 54 7.35 11.26 -32.97
C ILE A 54 8.63 10.57 -32.49
N ALA A 55 9.53 11.26 -31.80
CA ALA A 55 10.75 10.66 -31.23
C ALA A 55 10.42 9.59 -30.18
N ILE A 56 9.45 9.84 -29.29
CA ILE A 56 8.96 8.84 -28.33
C ILE A 56 8.36 7.64 -29.05
N PHE A 57 7.56 7.86 -30.10
CA PHE A 57 6.95 6.77 -30.87
C PHE A 57 8.01 5.93 -31.61
N ALA A 58 9.02 6.58 -32.21
CA ALA A 58 10.13 5.91 -32.88
C ALA A 58 10.97 5.04 -31.92
N LEU A 59 11.18 5.51 -30.68
CA LEU A 59 11.86 4.74 -29.63
C LEU A 59 11.10 3.46 -29.25
N THR A 60 9.76 3.45 -29.33
CA THR A 60 8.96 2.24 -29.05
C THR A 60 8.98 1.19 -30.16
N ALA A 61 9.29 1.57 -31.41
CA ALA A 61 9.28 0.65 -32.55
C ALA A 61 10.53 -0.26 -32.62
N ALA A 62 11.61 0.06 -31.90
CA ALA A 62 12.89 -0.63 -32.01
C ALA A 62 13.00 -1.96 -31.21
N CYS A 63 11.98 -2.32 -30.42
CA CYS A 63 12.03 -3.45 -29.47
C CYS A 63 11.22 -4.70 -29.91
N SER A 64 10.95 -4.86 -31.21
CA SER A 64 10.08 -5.93 -31.72
C SER A 64 10.78 -6.87 -32.73
N SER A 65 11.91 -7.45 -32.35
CA SER A 65 12.48 -8.61 -33.04
C SER A 65 12.01 -9.91 -32.37
N ASN A 66 11.12 -10.66 -33.02
CA ASN A 66 10.80 -12.02 -32.57
C ASN A 66 11.96 -12.95 -32.89
N GLU A 67 12.75 -13.29 -31.88
CA GLU A 67 13.78 -14.32 -31.98
C GLU A 67 13.12 -15.71 -31.94
N THR A 68 13.23 -16.48 -33.02
CA THR A 68 12.74 -17.86 -33.09
C THR A 68 13.82 -18.83 -32.64
N VAL A 69 13.51 -19.73 -31.71
CA VAL A 69 14.44 -20.77 -31.24
C VAL A 69 14.56 -21.87 -32.29
N ASP A 70 15.73 -22.01 -32.91
CA ASP A 70 16.01 -23.06 -33.91
C ASP A 70 15.62 -24.45 -33.37
N GLU A 71 14.90 -25.21 -34.19
CA GLU A 71 14.36 -26.53 -33.85
C GLU A 71 15.42 -27.62 -33.76
N ASN A 72 16.58 -27.42 -34.38
CA ASN A 72 17.62 -28.45 -34.54
C ASN A 72 18.74 -28.39 -33.48
N LEU A 73 18.70 -27.43 -32.56
CA LEU A 73 19.72 -27.26 -31.52
C LEU A 73 19.77 -28.45 -30.56
N GLY A 74 20.97 -28.97 -30.30
CA GLY A 74 21.19 -30.01 -29.29
C GLY A 74 21.01 -29.49 -27.85
N GLU A 75 20.73 -30.40 -26.90
CA GLU A 75 20.47 -30.04 -25.49
C GLU A 75 21.54 -29.12 -24.90
N VAL A 76 22.82 -29.45 -25.10
CA VAL A 76 23.98 -28.69 -24.58
C VAL A 76 24.03 -27.28 -25.16
N GLU A 77 23.82 -27.15 -26.47
CA GLU A 77 23.88 -25.86 -27.18
C GLU A 77 22.71 -24.96 -26.78
N LEU A 78 21.50 -25.54 -26.69
CA LEU A 78 20.30 -24.84 -26.26
C LEU A 78 20.43 -24.34 -24.81
N TYR A 79 20.99 -25.16 -23.90
CA TYR A 79 21.29 -24.75 -22.53
C TYR A 79 22.34 -23.63 -22.46
N GLN A 80 23.43 -23.75 -23.23
CA GLN A 80 24.48 -22.71 -23.28
C GLN A 80 23.96 -21.38 -23.82
N GLN A 81 23.13 -21.39 -24.86
CA GLN A 81 22.47 -20.19 -25.37
C GLN A 81 21.51 -19.59 -24.33
N ALA A 82 20.75 -20.42 -23.61
CA ALA A 82 19.91 -19.95 -22.50
C ALA A 82 20.74 -19.29 -21.38
N GLN A 83 21.90 -19.84 -21.01
CA GLN A 83 22.81 -19.18 -20.05
C GLN A 83 23.30 -17.83 -20.56
N ALA A 84 23.73 -17.76 -21.82
CA ALA A 84 24.19 -16.51 -22.43
C ALA A 84 23.09 -15.44 -22.41
N ASP A 85 21.83 -15.81 -22.68
CA ASP A 85 20.70 -14.88 -22.56
C ASP A 85 20.44 -14.43 -21.11
N LEU A 86 20.55 -15.33 -20.12
CA LEU A 86 20.41 -14.98 -18.70
C LEU A 86 21.51 -14.00 -18.23
N ASP A 87 22.77 -14.26 -18.61
CA ASP A 87 23.91 -13.40 -18.31
C ASP A 87 23.78 -12.01 -18.96
N ASN A 88 23.31 -11.99 -20.21
CA ASN A 88 22.99 -10.76 -20.95
C ASN A 88 21.71 -10.05 -20.44
N LYS A 89 20.96 -10.67 -19.52
CA LYS A 89 19.68 -10.20 -18.97
C LYS A 89 18.54 -10.15 -20.00
N SER A 90 18.68 -10.90 -21.09
CA SER A 90 17.68 -11.12 -22.14
C SER A 90 16.64 -12.16 -21.70
N TYR A 91 15.92 -11.88 -20.61
CA TYR A 91 15.06 -12.89 -19.97
C TYR A 91 13.98 -13.45 -20.88
N THR A 92 13.39 -12.66 -21.79
CA THR A 92 12.40 -13.17 -22.77
C THR A 92 12.98 -14.22 -23.71
N SER A 93 14.21 -14.03 -24.22
CA SER A 93 14.90 -15.02 -25.05
C SER A 93 15.30 -16.24 -24.23
N ALA A 94 15.82 -16.04 -23.00
CA ALA A 94 16.14 -17.11 -22.07
C ALA A 94 14.91 -17.98 -21.74
N ILE A 95 13.77 -17.37 -21.38
CA ILE A 95 12.50 -18.06 -21.12
C ILE A 95 12.09 -18.93 -22.33
N SER A 96 12.25 -18.41 -23.54
CA SER A 96 11.91 -19.14 -24.77
C SER A 96 12.82 -20.35 -24.99
N LYS A 97 14.14 -20.19 -24.80
CA LYS A 97 15.12 -21.29 -24.93
C LYS A 97 14.98 -22.34 -23.80
N LEU A 98 14.72 -21.91 -22.56
CA LEU A 98 14.47 -22.79 -21.41
C LEU A 98 13.17 -23.59 -21.54
N LYS A 99 12.08 -22.97 -22.03
CA LYS A 99 10.84 -23.68 -22.39
C LYS A 99 11.05 -24.72 -23.48
N ALA A 100 11.82 -24.38 -24.51
CA ALA A 100 12.18 -25.32 -25.56
C ALA A 100 12.98 -26.50 -24.99
N LEU A 101 13.87 -26.27 -24.02
CA LEU A 101 14.62 -27.33 -23.36
C LEU A 101 13.74 -28.23 -22.47
N GLU A 102 12.84 -27.66 -21.63
CA GLU A 102 11.83 -28.44 -20.88
C GLU A 102 10.99 -29.33 -21.82
N SER A 103 10.60 -28.81 -22.99
CA SER A 103 9.72 -29.51 -23.92
C SER A 103 10.43 -30.58 -24.76
N ARG A 104 11.64 -30.32 -25.23
CA ARG A 104 12.39 -31.22 -26.14
C ARG A 104 13.21 -32.26 -25.36
N TYR A 105 13.74 -31.89 -24.20
CA TYR A 105 14.66 -32.69 -23.40
C TYR A 105 14.19 -32.83 -21.93
N PRO A 106 12.95 -33.31 -21.67
CA PRO A 106 12.38 -33.37 -20.30
C PRO A 106 13.14 -34.28 -19.32
N PHE A 107 13.96 -35.20 -19.84
CA PHE A 107 14.84 -36.08 -19.07
C PHE A 107 16.33 -35.83 -19.38
N GLY A 108 16.65 -34.67 -19.96
CA GLY A 108 18.00 -34.25 -20.27
C GLY A 108 18.84 -34.02 -19.02
N ARG A 109 20.16 -33.99 -19.19
CA ARG A 109 21.12 -33.70 -18.11
C ARG A 109 20.88 -32.34 -17.45
N PHE A 110 20.39 -31.36 -18.20
CA PHE A 110 20.12 -30.00 -17.72
C PHE A 110 18.64 -29.76 -17.39
N ALA A 111 17.77 -30.76 -17.50
CA ALA A 111 16.32 -30.57 -17.38
C ALA A 111 15.91 -29.91 -16.06
N GLU A 112 16.27 -30.50 -14.90
CA GLU A 112 15.91 -29.98 -13.58
C GLU A 112 16.47 -28.56 -13.33
N GLN A 113 17.73 -28.35 -13.72
CA GLN A 113 18.43 -27.08 -13.57
C GLN A 113 17.76 -25.97 -14.43
N ALA A 114 17.35 -26.30 -15.66
CA ALA A 114 16.64 -25.38 -16.54
C ALA A 114 15.24 -25.02 -16.02
N GLN A 115 14.52 -25.94 -15.35
CA GLN A 115 13.27 -25.59 -14.68
C GLN A 115 13.51 -24.53 -13.58
N LEU A 116 14.56 -24.72 -12.78
CA LEU A 116 14.92 -23.82 -11.68
C LEU A 116 15.35 -22.44 -12.20
N GLU A 117 16.11 -22.39 -13.28
CA GLU A 117 16.49 -21.16 -13.97
C GLU A 117 15.31 -20.47 -14.66
N LEU A 118 14.33 -21.23 -15.16
CA LEU A 118 13.10 -20.67 -15.74
C LEU A 118 12.27 -19.91 -14.70
N ILE A 119 12.20 -20.39 -13.45
CA ILE A 119 11.59 -19.64 -12.33
C ILE A 119 12.29 -18.29 -12.15
N TYR A 120 13.63 -18.31 -12.11
CA TYR A 120 14.44 -17.10 -11.97
C TYR A 120 14.23 -16.15 -13.15
N ALA A 121 14.21 -16.66 -14.39
CA ALA A 121 14.00 -15.88 -15.59
C ALA A 121 12.64 -15.16 -15.57
N TYR A 122 11.55 -15.86 -15.21
CA TYR A 122 10.23 -15.25 -15.03
C TYR A 122 10.22 -14.16 -13.96
N TYR A 123 10.80 -14.43 -12.79
CA TYR A 123 10.89 -13.44 -11.70
C TYR A 123 11.64 -12.18 -12.17
N ARG A 124 12.76 -12.36 -12.90
CA ARG A 124 13.56 -11.24 -13.43
C ARG A 124 12.90 -10.53 -14.62
N ASN A 125 12.02 -11.19 -15.37
CA ASN A 125 11.20 -10.58 -16.42
C ASN A 125 9.95 -9.85 -15.89
N ALA A 126 9.78 -9.76 -14.57
CA ALA A 126 8.60 -9.21 -13.90
C ALA A 126 7.28 -9.96 -14.24
N GLU A 127 7.37 -11.30 -14.40
CA GLU A 127 6.23 -12.21 -14.54
C GLU A 127 6.02 -13.02 -13.24
N PRO A 128 5.51 -12.41 -12.14
CA PRO A 128 5.46 -13.07 -10.84
C PRO A 128 4.59 -14.32 -10.83
N GLU A 129 3.42 -14.30 -11.46
CA GLU A 129 2.52 -15.47 -11.50
C GLU A 129 3.13 -16.66 -12.26
N ALA A 130 3.86 -16.38 -13.35
CA ALA A 130 4.57 -17.43 -14.09
C ALA A 130 5.73 -18.01 -13.25
N ALA A 131 6.46 -17.16 -12.51
CA ALA A 131 7.48 -17.60 -11.57
C ALA A 131 6.90 -18.46 -10.43
N ARG A 132 5.79 -18.02 -9.80
CA ARG A 132 5.09 -18.78 -8.75
C ARG A 132 4.66 -20.15 -9.25
N SER A 133 3.98 -20.21 -10.40
CA SER A 133 3.50 -21.45 -11.00
C SER A 133 4.64 -22.41 -11.40
N ALA A 134 5.73 -21.88 -11.96
CA ALA A 134 6.93 -22.66 -12.24
C ALA A 134 7.59 -23.20 -10.96
N ALA A 135 7.66 -22.40 -9.90
CA ALA A 135 8.20 -22.83 -8.62
C ALA A 135 7.36 -23.92 -7.96
N GLU A 136 6.03 -23.81 -7.97
CA GLU A 136 5.13 -24.86 -7.48
C GLU A 136 5.27 -26.16 -8.26
N ARG A 137 5.41 -26.08 -9.60
CA ARG A 137 5.70 -27.24 -10.43
C ARG A 137 7.02 -27.90 -10.02
N PHE A 138 8.10 -27.11 -9.91
CA PHE A 138 9.42 -27.62 -9.54
C PHE A 138 9.43 -28.28 -8.16
N ILE A 139 8.88 -27.61 -7.14
CA ILE A 139 8.78 -28.13 -5.76
C ILE A 139 8.01 -29.46 -5.71
N ARG A 140 6.94 -29.58 -6.50
CA ARG A 140 6.10 -30.80 -6.57
C ARG A 140 6.76 -31.95 -7.33
N LEU A 141 7.51 -31.67 -8.39
CA LEU A 141 8.18 -32.69 -9.21
C LEU A 141 9.52 -33.14 -8.63
N HIS A 142 10.30 -32.21 -8.05
CA HIS A 142 11.67 -32.42 -7.61
C HIS A 142 11.88 -32.07 -6.10
N PRO A 143 11.07 -32.61 -5.17
CA PRO A 143 11.11 -32.24 -3.75
C PRO A 143 12.41 -32.61 -3.03
N GLN A 144 13.23 -33.49 -3.61
CA GLN A 144 14.54 -33.91 -3.08
C GLN A 144 15.72 -33.17 -3.73
N HIS A 145 15.48 -32.24 -4.66
CA HIS A 145 16.55 -31.54 -5.37
C HIS A 145 17.37 -30.67 -4.40
N PRO A 146 18.73 -30.65 -4.48
CA PRO A 146 19.57 -29.93 -3.53
C PRO A 146 19.25 -28.43 -3.37
N ASN A 147 18.78 -27.79 -4.44
CA ASN A 147 18.42 -26.36 -4.47
C ASN A 147 16.88 -26.12 -4.42
N VAL A 148 16.09 -27.07 -3.91
CA VAL A 148 14.63 -26.88 -3.79
C VAL A 148 14.25 -25.71 -2.86
N ASP A 149 15.11 -25.41 -1.87
CA ASP A 149 14.99 -24.25 -0.99
C ASP A 149 15.03 -22.92 -1.77
N TYR A 150 15.80 -22.84 -2.86
CA TYR A 150 15.81 -21.68 -3.76
C TYR A 150 14.49 -21.51 -4.50
N ALA A 151 13.85 -22.61 -4.93
CA ALA A 151 12.53 -22.53 -5.57
C ALA A 151 11.46 -22.02 -4.59
N TYR A 152 11.49 -22.47 -3.33
CA TYR A 152 10.64 -21.91 -2.26
C TYR A 152 10.90 -20.41 -2.03
N TYR A 153 12.17 -19.99 -2.05
CA TYR A 153 12.56 -18.58 -1.90
C TYR A 153 12.10 -17.70 -3.07
N LEU A 154 12.32 -18.14 -4.32
CA LEU A 154 11.87 -17.44 -5.52
C LEU A 154 10.34 -17.33 -5.58
N LYS A 155 9.61 -18.36 -5.12
CA LYS A 155 8.15 -18.30 -5.00
C LYS A 155 7.72 -17.13 -4.10
N GLY A 156 8.25 -17.09 -2.88
CA GLY A 156 7.96 -16.02 -1.92
C GLY A 156 8.35 -14.62 -2.41
N LEU A 157 9.47 -14.50 -3.14
CA LEU A 157 9.90 -13.26 -3.80
C LEU A 157 8.95 -12.81 -4.92
N ALA A 158 8.47 -13.74 -5.74
CA ALA A 158 7.54 -13.42 -6.82
C ALA A 158 6.24 -12.82 -6.27
N SER A 159 5.66 -13.42 -5.22
CA SER A 159 4.51 -12.87 -4.49
C SER A 159 4.82 -11.54 -3.79
N PHE A 160 6.04 -11.38 -3.27
CA PHE A 160 6.48 -10.15 -2.58
C PHE A 160 6.51 -8.93 -3.50
N ASP A 161 7.00 -9.12 -4.73
CA ASP A 161 7.16 -8.05 -5.71
C ASP A 161 5.92 -7.90 -6.62
N GLN A 162 4.95 -8.82 -6.58
CA GLN A 162 3.70 -8.79 -7.35
C GLN A 162 2.89 -7.48 -7.17
N ASP A 163 2.77 -6.98 -5.94
CA ASP A 163 2.10 -5.70 -5.66
C ASP A 163 3.03 -4.48 -5.79
N ARG A 164 4.35 -4.70 -5.89
CA ARG A 164 5.36 -3.66 -6.10
C ARG A 164 5.50 -3.36 -7.59
N GLY A 165 4.42 -2.90 -8.20
CA GLY A 165 4.40 -2.47 -9.59
C GLY A 165 5.53 -1.46 -9.88
N LEU A 166 6.06 -1.48 -11.11
CA LEU A 166 7.27 -0.75 -11.54
C LEU A 166 7.35 0.74 -11.10
N LEU A 167 6.21 1.41 -10.95
CA LEU A 167 6.10 2.81 -10.54
C LEU A 167 6.21 3.04 -9.02
N ALA A 168 5.97 2.02 -8.20
CA ALA A 168 6.06 2.11 -6.73
C ALA A 168 7.48 2.37 -6.21
N ARG A 169 8.50 2.19 -7.06
CA ARG A 169 9.88 2.58 -6.77
C ARG A 169 10.12 4.09 -6.87
N PHE A 170 9.26 4.82 -7.58
CA PHE A 170 9.41 6.25 -7.89
C PHE A 170 8.34 7.13 -7.27
N LEU A 171 7.28 6.54 -6.72
CA LEU A 171 6.19 7.23 -6.03
C LEU A 171 6.09 6.71 -4.59
N PRO A 172 5.96 7.59 -3.58
CA PRO A 172 5.69 7.17 -2.19
C PRO A 172 4.24 6.66 -2.08
N LEU A 173 4.01 5.43 -2.54
CA LEU A 173 2.74 4.74 -2.42
C LEU A 173 2.65 4.05 -1.06
N ASP A 174 1.60 4.37 -0.31
CA ASP A 174 1.32 3.72 0.96
C ASP A 174 0.73 2.32 0.72
N MET A 175 1.59 1.31 0.84
CA MET A 175 1.24 -0.10 0.66
C MET A 175 0.22 -0.59 1.69
N THR A 176 0.06 0.07 2.84
CA THR A 176 -0.94 -0.32 3.85
C THR A 176 -2.38 -0.12 3.37
N LYS A 177 -2.58 0.63 2.27
CA LYS A 177 -3.92 0.94 1.71
C LYS A 177 -4.31 0.06 0.51
N ARG A 178 -3.42 -0.82 0.07
CA ARG A 178 -3.64 -1.76 -1.03
C ARG A 178 -4.23 -3.08 -0.49
N ASP A 179 -4.73 -3.92 -1.39
CA ASP A 179 -5.14 -5.29 -1.06
C ASP A 179 -3.97 -6.05 -0.40
N PRO A 180 -4.14 -6.60 0.82
CA PRO A 180 -3.11 -7.39 1.49
C PRO A 180 -2.90 -8.80 0.92
N GLY A 181 -3.64 -9.20 -0.12
CA GLY A 181 -3.59 -10.54 -0.75
C GLY A 181 -2.17 -11.06 -1.02
N ALA A 182 -1.41 -10.41 -1.90
CA ALA A 182 -0.07 -10.92 -2.26
C ALA A 182 0.93 -10.82 -1.10
N ALA A 183 0.76 -9.85 -0.18
CA ALA A 183 1.55 -9.76 1.04
C ALA A 183 1.32 -10.96 1.99
N ARG A 184 0.07 -11.43 2.10
CA ARG A 184 -0.30 -12.62 2.88
C ARG A 184 0.21 -13.90 2.22
N ASP A 185 0.08 -14.02 0.89
CA ASP A 185 0.64 -15.14 0.12
C ASP A 185 2.17 -15.22 0.28
N SER A 186 2.88 -14.10 0.08
CA SER A 186 4.33 -14.01 0.24
C SER A 186 4.77 -14.40 1.65
N PHE A 187 4.04 -13.98 2.69
CA PHE A 187 4.31 -14.38 4.07
C PHE A 187 4.17 -15.90 4.25
N ASN A 188 3.11 -16.51 3.71
CA ASN A 188 2.86 -17.94 3.78
C ASN A 188 3.90 -18.76 3.00
N GLU A 189 4.43 -18.25 1.90
CA GLU A 189 5.46 -18.90 1.09
C GLU A 189 6.84 -18.82 1.76
N PHE A 190 7.21 -17.67 2.34
CA PHE A 190 8.41 -17.57 3.18
C PHE A 190 8.29 -18.38 4.49
N ALA A 191 7.09 -18.52 5.06
CA ALA A 191 6.84 -19.42 6.19
C ALA A 191 7.09 -20.89 5.82
N GLN A 192 6.73 -21.32 4.61
CA GLN A 192 7.04 -22.67 4.12
C GLN A 192 8.55 -22.89 3.93
N LEU A 193 9.27 -21.91 3.38
CA LEU A 193 10.74 -21.96 3.27
C LEU A 193 11.39 -22.11 4.65
N THR A 194 11.05 -21.22 5.58
CA THR A 194 11.73 -21.09 6.88
C THR A 194 11.37 -22.21 7.85
N SER A 195 10.20 -22.86 7.69
CA SER A 195 9.81 -24.06 8.46
C SER A 195 10.43 -25.35 7.90
N ARG A 196 10.50 -25.52 6.57
CA ARG A 196 11.05 -26.73 5.93
C ARG A 196 12.58 -26.71 5.84
N TYR A 197 13.17 -25.55 5.56
CA TYR A 197 14.61 -25.37 5.33
C TYR A 197 15.19 -24.26 6.22
N PRO A 198 15.09 -24.37 7.55
CA PRO A 198 15.52 -23.31 8.49
C PRO A 198 17.01 -22.93 8.36
N ASN A 199 17.84 -23.87 7.88
CA ASN A 199 19.28 -23.70 7.68
C ASN A 199 19.66 -23.30 6.24
N SER A 200 18.68 -23.07 5.35
CA SER A 200 18.92 -22.56 3.99
C SER A 200 19.65 -21.21 4.01
N ARG A 201 20.52 -20.97 3.02
CA ARG A 201 21.19 -19.67 2.82
C ARG A 201 20.22 -18.50 2.64
N TYR A 202 18.98 -18.77 2.21
CA TYR A 202 17.93 -17.76 1.98
C TYR A 202 17.07 -17.50 3.21
N SER A 203 17.09 -18.38 4.21
CA SER A 203 16.22 -18.29 5.38
C SER A 203 16.39 -17.02 6.22
N PRO A 204 17.60 -16.42 6.37
CA PRO A 204 17.74 -15.12 7.05
C PRO A 204 17.00 -13.96 6.36
N ASP A 205 17.11 -13.84 5.03
CA ASP A 205 16.44 -12.80 4.25
C ASP A 205 14.91 -13.03 4.23
N ALA A 206 14.47 -14.28 4.06
CA ALA A 206 13.06 -14.64 4.15
C ALA A 206 12.45 -14.28 5.52
N LYS A 207 13.14 -14.53 6.63
CA LYS A 207 12.71 -14.10 7.98
C LYS A 207 12.60 -12.58 8.10
N ALA A 208 13.56 -11.83 7.55
CA ALA A 208 13.50 -10.37 7.54
C ALA A 208 12.28 -9.84 6.74
N ARG A 209 11.99 -10.46 5.59
CA ARG A 209 10.77 -10.14 4.80
C ARG A 209 9.49 -10.52 5.54
N MET A 210 9.44 -11.67 6.22
CA MET A 210 8.30 -12.06 7.03
C MET A 210 8.01 -11.04 8.14
N ILE A 211 9.02 -10.48 8.80
CA ILE A 211 8.85 -9.41 9.80
C ILE A 211 8.25 -8.15 9.14
N TYR A 212 8.79 -7.71 8.00
CA TYR A 212 8.25 -6.58 7.24
C TYR A 212 6.79 -6.81 6.80
N LEU A 213 6.49 -7.98 6.24
CA LEU A 213 5.15 -8.36 5.80
C LEU A 213 4.17 -8.43 6.99
N ARG A 214 4.58 -8.96 8.14
CA ARG A 214 3.76 -9.00 9.35
C ARG A 214 3.43 -7.59 9.84
N ASN A 215 4.40 -6.68 9.84
CA ASN A 215 4.19 -5.28 10.18
C ASN A 215 3.26 -4.57 9.18
N LEU A 216 3.45 -4.83 7.87
CA LEU A 216 2.61 -4.28 6.80
C LEU A 216 1.15 -4.73 6.91
N LEU A 217 0.92 -6.02 7.16
CA LEU A 217 -0.41 -6.59 7.37
C LEU A 217 -1.09 -6.03 8.63
N ALA A 218 -0.34 -5.87 9.73
CA ALA A 218 -0.86 -5.25 10.95
C ALA A 218 -1.25 -3.78 10.73
N ALA A 219 -0.40 -3.00 10.05
CA ALA A 219 -0.68 -1.60 9.73
C ALA A 219 -1.86 -1.42 8.76
N ASN A 220 -2.09 -2.37 7.84
CA ASN A 220 -3.30 -2.40 7.00
C ASN A 220 -4.58 -2.55 7.83
N GLU A 221 -4.61 -3.45 8.81
CA GLU A 221 -5.75 -3.63 9.73
C GLU A 221 -6.02 -2.36 10.56
N ILE A 222 -4.98 -1.67 11.03
CA ILE A 222 -5.07 -0.37 11.70
C ILE A 222 -5.62 0.72 10.77
N HIS A 223 -5.14 0.81 9.54
CA HIS A 223 -5.67 1.75 8.55
C HIS A 223 -7.16 1.52 8.26
N VAL A 224 -7.60 0.26 8.19
CA VAL A 224 -9.02 -0.12 8.09
C VAL A 224 -9.79 0.28 9.36
N ALA A 225 -9.18 0.19 10.54
CA ALA A 225 -9.80 0.60 11.79
C ALA A 225 -10.03 2.11 11.90
N HIS A 226 -9.06 2.96 11.53
CA HIS A 226 -9.25 4.41 11.45
C HIS A 226 -10.38 4.80 10.48
N TYR A 227 -10.45 4.12 9.33
CA TYR A 227 -11.54 4.31 8.38
C TYR A 227 -12.93 3.98 8.98
N TYR A 228 -13.01 3.01 9.90
CA TYR A 228 -14.24 2.74 10.65
C TYR A 228 -14.49 3.77 11.78
N LEU A 229 -13.47 4.21 12.52
CA LEU A 229 -13.60 5.29 13.52
C LEU A 229 -14.16 6.57 12.89
N LYS A 230 -13.56 7.01 11.79
CA LYS A 230 -14.00 8.17 11.00
C LYS A 230 -15.44 8.04 10.46
N ARG A 231 -15.92 6.81 10.27
CA ARG A 231 -17.29 6.51 9.85
C ARG A 231 -18.25 6.24 11.00
N GLN A 232 -17.85 6.51 12.23
CA GLN A 232 -18.63 6.26 13.46
C GLN A 232 -19.03 4.78 13.63
N ALA A 233 -18.27 3.86 13.02
CA ALA A 233 -18.52 2.42 13.02
C ALA A 233 -17.70 1.74 14.15
N TYR A 234 -17.90 2.19 15.38
CA TYR A 234 -17.00 1.91 16.51
C TYR A 234 -16.83 0.42 16.82
N VAL A 235 -17.90 -0.39 16.73
CA VAL A 235 -17.82 -1.85 16.90
C VAL A 235 -16.88 -2.49 15.86
N ALA A 236 -16.90 -2.03 14.61
CA ALA A 236 -16.02 -2.51 13.57
C ALA A 236 -14.56 -2.06 13.78
N ALA A 237 -14.35 -0.84 14.26
CA ALA A 237 -13.02 -0.34 14.65
C ALA A 237 -12.42 -1.14 15.82
N ALA A 238 -13.19 -1.35 16.90
CA ALA A 238 -12.77 -2.15 18.06
C ALA A 238 -12.41 -3.58 17.65
N ASN A 239 -13.21 -4.22 16.78
CA ASN A 239 -12.91 -5.56 16.28
C ASN A 239 -11.60 -5.62 15.47
N ARG A 240 -11.27 -4.57 14.69
CA ARG A 240 -9.99 -4.48 13.95
C ARG A 240 -8.80 -4.28 14.90
N GLY A 241 -8.92 -3.37 15.87
CA GLY A 241 -7.90 -3.18 16.91
C GLY A 241 -7.66 -4.47 17.71
N ARG A 242 -8.73 -5.15 18.15
CA ARG A 242 -8.65 -6.44 18.84
C ARG A 242 -7.96 -7.50 17.99
N TYR A 243 -8.30 -7.61 16.70
CA TYR A 243 -7.66 -8.56 15.79
C TYR A 243 -6.14 -8.32 15.66
N VAL A 244 -5.70 -7.05 15.65
CA VAL A 244 -4.27 -6.70 15.67
C VAL A 244 -3.61 -7.12 16.99
N VAL A 245 -4.23 -6.84 18.13
CA VAL A 245 -3.72 -7.25 19.45
C VAL A 245 -3.66 -8.78 19.59
N GLU A 246 -4.65 -9.52 19.07
CA GLU A 246 -4.69 -10.99 19.17
C GLU A 246 -3.68 -11.68 18.24
N ASN A 247 -3.48 -11.18 17.01
CA ASN A 247 -2.77 -11.93 15.95
C ASN A 247 -1.40 -11.33 15.58
N PHE A 248 -1.18 -10.04 15.82
CA PHE A 248 0.03 -9.31 15.41
C PHE A 248 0.91 -8.88 16.59
N GLN A 249 0.87 -9.64 17.69
CA GLN A 249 1.77 -9.49 18.84
C GLN A 249 3.25 -9.35 18.43
N GLY A 250 3.91 -8.33 18.99
CA GLY A 250 5.29 -7.96 18.67
C GLY A 250 5.48 -7.06 17.45
N THR A 251 4.41 -6.68 16.74
CA THR A 251 4.47 -5.60 15.72
C THR A 251 4.24 -4.23 16.37
N PRO A 252 4.73 -3.11 15.78
CA PRO A 252 4.47 -1.77 16.31
C PRO A 252 2.98 -1.43 16.36
N ALA A 253 2.20 -1.92 15.40
CA ALA A 253 0.77 -1.70 15.24
C ALA A 253 -0.10 -2.22 16.41
N VAL A 254 0.45 -3.02 17.34
CA VAL A 254 -0.26 -3.42 18.57
C VAL A 254 -0.60 -2.20 19.44
N ALA A 255 0.28 -1.20 19.49
CA ALA A 255 0.02 0.03 20.23
C ALA A 255 -1.12 0.84 19.59
N ASP A 256 -1.07 1.02 18.26
CA ASP A 256 -2.17 1.63 17.50
C ASP A 256 -3.49 0.86 17.70
N GLY A 257 -3.44 -0.48 17.76
CA GLY A 257 -4.61 -1.34 17.98
C GLY A 257 -5.26 -1.11 19.34
N LEU A 258 -4.46 -0.98 20.41
CA LEU A 258 -4.93 -0.63 21.75
C LEU A 258 -5.49 0.80 21.81
N ALA A 259 -4.89 1.75 21.10
CA ALA A 259 -5.40 3.12 21.00
C ALA A 259 -6.76 3.17 20.28
N VAL A 260 -6.89 2.48 19.15
CA VAL A 260 -8.15 2.30 18.41
C VAL A 260 -9.22 1.64 19.26
N MET A 261 -8.87 0.58 20.02
CA MET A 261 -9.79 -0.07 20.97
C MET A 261 -10.26 0.89 22.05
N THR A 262 -9.34 1.62 22.67
CA THR A 262 -9.63 2.62 23.71
C THR A 262 -10.64 3.65 23.20
N GLU A 263 -10.37 4.28 22.06
CA GLU A 263 -11.26 5.28 21.46
C GLU A 263 -12.62 4.68 21.09
N ALA A 264 -12.63 3.49 20.46
CA ALA A 264 -13.86 2.84 20.06
C ALA A 264 -14.75 2.46 21.26
N TYR A 265 -14.15 2.00 22.37
CA TYR A 265 -14.89 1.66 23.59
C TYR A 265 -15.41 2.91 24.32
N GLN A 266 -14.62 3.99 24.41
CA GLN A 266 -15.09 5.29 24.94
C GLN A 266 -16.31 5.79 24.16
N ARG A 267 -16.25 5.77 22.83
CA ARG A 267 -17.35 6.19 21.95
C ARG A 267 -18.56 5.25 21.95
N LEU A 268 -18.45 4.06 22.55
CA LEU A 268 -19.54 3.12 22.79
C LEU A 268 -20.10 3.20 24.23
N GLY A 269 -19.49 3.97 25.12
CA GLY A 269 -19.83 3.98 26.55
C GLY A 269 -19.46 2.69 27.27
N LEU A 270 -18.40 1.99 26.82
CA LEU A 270 -17.92 0.73 27.37
C LEU A 270 -16.68 0.98 28.24
N ASP A 271 -16.87 1.76 29.31
CA ASP A 271 -15.80 2.36 30.11
C ASP A 271 -14.80 1.33 30.68
N ASP A 272 -15.28 0.21 31.23
CA ASP A 272 -14.42 -0.87 31.73
C ASP A 272 -13.44 -1.42 30.66
N LEU A 273 -13.90 -1.54 29.41
CA LEU A 273 -13.08 -2.02 28.28
C LEU A 273 -12.16 -0.94 27.75
N ALA A 274 -12.59 0.32 27.78
CA ALA A 274 -11.76 1.47 27.45
C ALA A 274 -10.60 1.60 28.44
N ASP A 275 -10.87 1.57 29.74
CA ASP A 275 -9.86 1.70 30.80
C ASP A 275 -8.89 0.51 30.82
N ALA A 276 -9.38 -0.71 30.58
CA ALA A 276 -8.51 -1.89 30.44
C ALA A 276 -7.57 -1.77 29.22
N SER A 277 -8.08 -1.28 28.09
CA SER A 277 -7.29 -1.06 26.86
C SER A 277 -6.27 0.06 27.06
N LEU A 278 -6.68 1.18 27.64
CA LEU A 278 -5.83 2.33 27.93
C LEU A 278 -4.71 2.00 28.92
N LYS A 279 -5.04 1.30 30.01
CA LYS A 279 -4.05 0.84 30.99
C LYS A 279 -3.02 -0.08 30.35
N THR A 280 -3.46 -0.96 29.45
CA THR A 280 -2.55 -1.84 28.69
C THR A 280 -1.65 -1.03 27.75
N LEU A 281 -2.18 0.00 27.09
CA LEU A 281 -1.41 0.92 26.26
C LEU A 281 -0.35 1.68 27.09
N GLN A 282 -0.76 2.31 28.19
CA GLN A 282 0.13 3.07 29.10
C GLN A 282 1.27 2.20 29.67
N LEU A 283 0.97 0.96 30.06
CA LEU A 283 1.96 0.06 30.69
C LEU A 283 3.02 -0.46 29.71
N ASN A 284 2.66 -0.69 28.44
CA ASN A 284 3.54 -1.33 27.45
C ASN A 284 4.11 -0.34 26.42
N TYR A 285 3.44 0.79 26.19
CA TYR A 285 3.74 1.78 25.16
C TYR A 285 3.53 3.21 25.69
N PRO A 286 4.25 3.64 26.75
CA PRO A 286 4.04 4.96 27.37
C PRO A 286 4.33 6.14 26.41
N ASP A 287 5.24 5.96 25.46
CA ASP A 287 5.63 6.97 24.46
C ASP A 287 4.72 6.98 23.20
N HIS A 288 3.53 6.36 23.26
CA HIS A 288 2.62 6.30 22.13
C HIS A 288 2.02 7.68 21.79
N ALA A 289 1.87 7.99 20.50
CA ALA A 289 1.47 9.32 20.03
C ALA A 289 0.05 9.77 20.47
N THR A 290 -0.77 8.85 20.97
CA THR A 290 -2.12 9.13 21.51
C THR A 290 -2.13 9.27 23.05
N LEU A 291 -0.97 9.45 23.67
CA LEU A 291 -0.81 9.69 25.10
C LEU A 291 -0.15 11.05 25.33
N GLU A 292 -0.90 12.02 25.86
CA GLU A 292 -0.38 13.31 26.30
C GLU A 292 -0.45 13.35 27.84
N ASP A 293 0.70 13.48 28.52
CA ASP A 293 0.84 13.38 29.98
C ASP A 293 0.15 12.14 30.59
N GLY A 294 0.19 11.02 29.85
CA GLY A 294 -0.46 9.75 30.21
C GLY A 294 -1.98 9.73 29.98
N LYS A 295 -2.61 10.83 29.55
CA LYS A 295 -4.03 10.87 29.17
C LYS A 295 -4.21 10.50 27.71
N PHE A 296 -5.28 9.76 27.43
CA PHE A 296 -5.62 9.38 26.08
C PHE A 296 -6.12 10.57 25.26
N THR A 297 -5.57 10.77 24.07
CA THR A 297 -6.06 11.73 23.07
C THR A 297 -6.71 10.96 21.90
N PRO A 298 -8.02 11.20 21.61
CA PRO A 298 -8.70 10.57 20.47
C PRO A 298 -8.02 10.90 19.14
N ILE A 299 -7.88 9.89 18.30
CA ILE A 299 -7.14 9.95 17.03
C ILE A 299 -7.95 10.72 15.98
N GLU A 300 -9.23 10.38 15.85
CA GLU A 300 -10.16 11.10 14.96
C GLU A 300 -10.84 12.20 15.76
N ARG A 301 -10.73 13.46 15.32
CA ARG A 301 -11.51 14.53 15.95
C ARG A 301 -13.00 14.24 15.73
N GLU A 302 -13.78 14.44 16.79
CA GLU A 302 -15.23 14.30 16.71
C GLU A 302 -15.77 15.31 15.69
N GLU A 303 -16.24 14.82 14.53
CA GLU A 303 -16.91 15.68 13.55
C GLU A 303 -18.16 16.22 14.23
N ASP A 304 -18.24 17.54 14.40
CA ASP A 304 -19.36 18.19 15.07
C ASP A 304 -20.63 18.02 14.23
N THR A 305 -21.34 16.94 14.50
CA THR A 305 -22.60 16.51 13.89
C THR A 305 -23.80 17.30 14.38
N ARG A 306 -23.62 18.26 15.30
CA ARG A 306 -24.73 19.10 15.77
C ARG A 306 -25.39 19.81 14.59
N SER A 307 -26.72 19.80 14.63
CA SER A 307 -27.62 20.59 13.78
C SER A 307 -27.11 22.03 13.67
N TRP A 308 -27.35 22.70 12.54
CA TRP A 308 -26.97 24.11 12.38
C TRP A 308 -27.60 24.99 13.48
N LEU A 309 -28.80 24.61 13.93
CA LEU A 309 -29.54 25.20 15.04
C LEU A 309 -28.80 24.99 16.35
N SER A 310 -28.44 23.74 16.67
CA SER A 310 -27.64 23.40 17.85
C SER A 310 -26.28 24.12 17.88
N LYS A 311 -25.61 24.28 16.73
CA LYS A 311 -24.39 25.11 16.60
C LYS A 311 -24.63 26.58 16.87
N ALA A 312 -25.67 27.16 16.25
CA ALA A 312 -26.04 28.57 16.44
C ALA A 312 -26.47 28.87 17.90
N THR A 313 -27.04 27.89 18.60
CA THR A 313 -27.48 28.02 19.99
C THR A 313 -26.46 27.47 21.01
N LEU A 314 -25.25 27.13 20.59
CA LEU A 314 -24.19 26.53 21.43
C LEU A 314 -24.66 25.29 22.24
N GLY A 315 -25.61 24.52 21.69
CA GLY A 315 -26.20 23.33 22.32
C GLY A 315 -27.46 23.57 23.16
N LEU A 316 -27.96 24.80 23.31
CA LEU A 316 -29.12 25.11 24.19
C LEU A 316 -30.48 24.53 23.75
N ILE A 317 -30.69 24.23 22.46
CA ILE A 317 -32.02 23.84 21.93
C ILE A 317 -32.08 22.38 21.44
N GLU A 318 -30.99 21.83 20.92
CA GLU A 318 -30.90 20.45 20.42
C GLU A 318 -29.62 19.83 20.99
N GLY A 319 -29.76 19.15 22.14
CA GLY A 319 -28.66 18.60 22.94
C GLY A 319 -28.33 17.12 22.69
N GLU A 320 -29.05 16.45 21.78
CA GLU A 320 -28.81 15.04 21.48
C GLU A 320 -27.50 14.85 20.71
N ALA A 321 -26.52 14.18 21.33
CA ALA A 321 -25.42 13.57 20.62
C ALA A 321 -25.96 12.53 19.61
N PRO A 322 -25.34 12.34 18.44
CA PRO A 322 -25.80 11.30 17.52
C PRO A 322 -25.63 9.94 18.18
N ARG A 323 -26.70 9.18 18.17
CA ARG A 323 -26.62 7.76 18.53
C ARG A 323 -25.71 7.05 17.51
N PRO A 324 -24.96 6.02 17.94
CA PRO A 324 -24.09 5.25 17.04
C PRO A 324 -24.86 4.48 15.96
N ASP A 325 -26.20 4.43 16.03
CA ASP A 325 -27.12 3.79 15.06
C ASP A 325 -27.12 4.43 13.65
N THR A 326 -26.70 5.70 13.52
CA THR A 326 -26.85 6.46 12.27
C THR A 326 -25.82 6.14 11.17
N SER A 327 -24.66 5.56 11.51
CA SER A 327 -23.62 5.24 10.53
C SER A 327 -24.13 4.28 9.44
N ARG A 328 -23.76 4.51 8.17
CA ARG A 328 -24.09 3.58 7.07
C ARG A 328 -23.69 2.14 7.38
N ALA A 329 -22.50 1.95 7.98
CA ALA A 329 -22.02 0.63 8.36
C ALA A 329 -22.89 0.00 9.47
N ASN A 330 -23.36 0.79 10.44
CA ASN A 330 -24.26 0.26 11.47
C ASN A 330 -25.65 -0.05 10.89
N ARG A 331 -26.16 0.77 9.95
CA ARG A 331 -27.39 0.48 9.20
C ARG A 331 -27.28 -0.79 8.35
N ASP A 332 -26.11 -1.08 7.78
CA ASP A 332 -25.87 -2.31 7.04
C ASP A 332 -25.72 -3.54 7.97
N VAL A 333 -25.13 -3.38 9.16
CA VAL A 333 -25.11 -4.41 10.21
C VAL A 333 -26.52 -4.69 10.74
N LEU A 334 -27.32 -3.66 11.04
CA LEU A 334 -28.73 -3.80 11.43
C LEU A 334 -29.54 -4.49 10.33
N ARG A 335 -29.35 -4.12 9.06
CA ARG A 335 -29.93 -4.85 7.91
C ARG A 335 -29.48 -6.31 7.86
N GLN A 336 -28.23 -6.62 8.18
CA GLN A 336 -27.74 -7.99 8.21
C GLN A 336 -28.42 -8.79 9.32
N TYR A 337 -28.64 -8.21 10.51
CA TYR A 337 -29.46 -8.81 11.57
C TYR A 337 -30.93 -8.96 11.16
N GLU A 338 -31.55 -7.93 10.55
CA GLU A 338 -32.93 -8.02 10.04
C GLU A 338 -33.10 -9.11 8.97
N ASN A 339 -32.13 -9.23 8.05
CA ASN A 339 -32.16 -10.25 7.00
C ASN A 339 -31.97 -11.64 7.61
N ALA A 340 -30.97 -11.83 8.47
CA ALA A 340 -30.78 -13.08 9.20
C ALA A 340 -32.02 -13.46 10.04
N ALA A 341 -32.71 -12.48 10.64
CA ALA A 341 -33.95 -12.70 11.37
C ALA A 341 -35.13 -13.16 10.48
N ARG A 342 -35.17 -12.73 9.20
CA ARG A 342 -36.15 -13.18 8.20
C ARG A 342 -35.83 -14.58 7.68
N ASP A 343 -34.55 -14.84 7.43
CA ASP A 343 -34.04 -16.10 6.86
C ASP A 343 -34.01 -17.27 7.86
N LEU A 344 -34.29 -17.01 9.14
CA LEU A 344 -34.39 -18.06 10.16
C LEU A 344 -35.55 -19.03 9.90
N PRO A 345 -35.33 -20.36 10.06
CA PRO A 345 -36.36 -21.39 9.98
C PRO A 345 -37.57 -21.09 10.87
N GLU A 346 -38.77 -21.51 10.44
CA GLU A 346 -40.02 -21.15 11.13
C GLU A 346 -40.07 -21.61 12.60
N GLU A 347 -39.38 -22.71 12.90
CA GLU A 347 -39.21 -23.30 14.24
C GLU A 347 -38.52 -22.35 15.25
N LEU A 348 -37.64 -21.45 14.78
CA LEU A 348 -36.87 -20.53 15.65
C LEU A 348 -37.53 -19.15 15.80
N ARG A 349 -38.49 -18.82 14.93
CA ARG A 349 -39.24 -17.55 14.97
C ARG A 349 -40.07 -17.31 16.24
N PRO A 350 -40.71 -18.31 16.91
CA PRO A 350 -41.41 -18.05 18.17
C PRO A 350 -40.45 -17.69 19.31
N VAL A 351 -39.27 -18.34 19.38
CA VAL A 351 -38.25 -18.07 20.41
C VAL A 351 -37.76 -16.62 20.36
N LEU A 352 -37.54 -16.08 19.16
CA LEU A 352 -37.17 -14.67 18.98
C LEU A 352 -38.25 -13.71 19.50
N LYS A 353 -39.53 -14.01 19.27
CA LYS A 353 -40.64 -13.18 19.76
C LYS A 353 -40.77 -13.22 21.29
N GLU A 354 -40.34 -14.29 21.94
CA GLU A 354 -40.29 -14.36 23.41
C GLU A 354 -39.15 -13.49 23.95
N VAL A 355 -37.97 -13.50 23.31
CA VAL A 355 -36.84 -12.63 23.68
C VAL A 355 -37.19 -11.14 23.47
N GLU A 356 -37.79 -10.78 22.33
CA GLU A 356 -38.23 -9.40 22.04
C GLU A 356 -39.33 -8.91 23.00
N GLN A 357 -40.12 -9.82 23.59
CA GLN A 357 -41.10 -9.50 24.63
C GLN A 357 -40.51 -9.35 26.04
N GLN A 358 -39.29 -9.83 26.27
CA GLN A 358 -38.57 -9.69 27.55
C GLN A 358 -37.83 -8.34 27.68
N GLU A 359 -37.71 -7.54 26.61
CA GLU A 359 -37.24 -6.16 26.77
C GLU A 359 -38.22 -5.33 27.62
N PRO A 360 -37.74 -4.60 28.64
CA PRO A 360 -38.58 -3.82 29.53
C PRO A 360 -39.25 -2.67 28.78
N LYS A 361 -40.53 -2.86 28.41
CA LYS A 361 -41.35 -1.83 27.78
C LYS A 361 -41.52 -0.66 28.73
N ARG A 362 -40.76 0.42 28.49
CA ARG A 362 -40.84 1.69 29.24
C ARG A 362 -42.29 2.09 29.51
N SER A 363 -42.55 2.40 30.77
CA SER A 363 -43.81 2.93 31.28
C SER A 363 -44.32 4.12 30.44
N TRP A 364 -45.63 4.30 30.36
CA TRP A 364 -46.21 5.49 29.71
C TRP A 364 -45.82 6.78 30.45
N TRP A 365 -45.64 6.70 31.78
CA TRP A 365 -45.09 7.80 32.58
C TRP A 365 -43.61 8.07 32.28
N SER A 366 -42.80 7.03 32.11
CA SER A 366 -41.42 7.14 31.61
C SER A 366 -41.35 7.84 30.24
N ARG A 367 -42.31 7.58 29.34
CA ARG A 367 -42.41 8.29 28.04
C ARG A 367 -42.77 9.78 28.20
N LEU A 368 -43.71 10.14 29.08
CA LEU A 368 -44.13 11.53 29.28
C LEU A 368 -43.11 12.37 30.05
N THR A 369 -42.35 11.76 30.95
CA THR A 369 -41.32 12.44 31.76
C THR A 369 -39.94 12.42 31.09
N PHE A 370 -39.84 11.95 29.85
CA PHE A 370 -38.56 11.73 29.14
C PHE A 370 -37.55 10.88 29.93
N GLY A 371 -38.04 9.95 30.75
CA GLY A 371 -37.22 9.04 31.56
C GLY A 371 -36.72 9.60 32.89
N LEU A 372 -37.24 10.74 33.37
CA LEU A 372 -36.93 11.26 34.71
C LEU A 372 -37.52 10.39 35.84
N PHE A 373 -38.63 9.69 35.58
CA PHE A 373 -39.30 8.78 36.52
C PHE A 373 -39.89 7.60 35.74
N ASP A 374 -39.96 6.41 36.35
CA ASP A 374 -40.44 5.17 35.69
C ASP A 374 -41.88 4.81 36.12
#